data_AF-A0A7L3WK98-F1
#
_entry.id   AF-A0A7L3WK98-F1
#
_cell.length_a   1.000
_cell.length_b   1.000
_cell.length_c   1.000
_cell.angle_alpha   90.00
_cell.angle_beta   90.00
_cell.angle_gamma   90.00
#
_symmetry.space_group_name_H-M   'P 1'
#
loop_
_entity.id
_entity.type
_entity.pdbx_description
1 polymer ?
#
loop_
_entity_poly.entity_id
_entity_poly.type
_entity_poly.pdbx_seq_one_letter_code
_entity_poly.pdbx_strand_id
1 'polypeptide(L)'
;QKLKKKIFHKPPKSPKSPYSSSTQLYPKKAAVWRSLQGTGSARLESAAVKNPKQMWLGSLKQGITSHSLKSDADMGHMRTHVSSSTPEYLKEALGMKKPKHSRSSSNGYIPGTPDYKEKEDMYDEIIELKKTIQAQKSEGDRMKTKLRRLEEENNKKNKQIEQLLDPSRGSELARTLSEKATDDGWVVNGLKQKILKLEQQCKEKDNTINKIQADKKTNSLEEMRIAMETYYEEVHRLQLLLAKSETMRKKY
;
A
#
# COMPACT_ATOMS: atom_id res chain seq x y z
N GLN A 1 -55.52 46.25 -57.82
CA GLN A 1 -55.68 44.78 -57.87
C GLN A 1 -54.36 44.13 -57.41
N LYS A 2 -54.45 43.06 -56.61
CA LYS A 2 -53.42 42.54 -55.70
C LYS A 2 -52.11 42.07 -56.38
N LEU A 3 -50.94 42.50 -55.88
CA LEU A 3 -49.63 41.92 -56.22
C LEU A 3 -49.45 40.56 -55.54
N LYS A 4 -49.42 39.46 -56.31
CA LYS A 4 -49.06 38.11 -55.82
C LYS A 4 -47.54 37.94 -55.88
N LYS A 5 -46.90 37.71 -54.73
CA LYS A 5 -45.48 37.31 -54.63
C LYS A 5 -45.33 35.83 -55.04
N LYS A 6 -44.44 35.53 -56.00
CA LYS A 6 -44.01 34.16 -56.33
C LYS A 6 -43.08 33.62 -55.24
N ILE A 7 -43.43 32.47 -54.68
CA ILE A 7 -42.64 31.74 -53.68
C ILE A 7 -41.63 30.87 -54.44
N PHE A 8 -40.32 31.08 -54.20
CA PHE A 8 -39.27 30.17 -54.65
C PHE A 8 -39.09 29.07 -53.60
N HIS A 9 -39.43 27.84 -53.95
CA HIS A 9 -39.10 26.67 -53.13
C HIS A 9 -37.65 26.23 -53.39
N LYS A 10 -36.87 26.05 -52.32
CA LYS A 10 -35.52 25.49 -52.39
C LYS A 10 -35.60 23.97 -52.68
N PRO A 11 -34.65 23.39 -53.43
CA PRO A 11 -34.66 21.94 -53.71
C PRO A 11 -34.36 21.13 -52.44
N PRO A 12 -34.81 19.86 -52.37
CA PRO A 12 -34.56 19.00 -51.22
C PRO A 12 -33.08 18.65 -51.09
N LYS A 13 -32.62 18.51 -49.84
CA LYS A 13 -31.21 18.22 -49.50
C LYS A 13 -30.86 16.77 -49.82
N SER A 14 -29.70 16.55 -50.45
CA SER A 14 -29.17 15.22 -50.75
C SER A 14 -28.74 14.46 -49.48
N PRO A 15 -28.69 13.10 -49.52
CA PRO A 15 -28.23 12.30 -48.39
C PRO A 15 -26.74 12.54 -48.11
N LYS A 16 -26.37 12.61 -46.82
CA LYS A 16 -24.99 12.82 -46.36
C LYS A 16 -24.11 11.61 -46.68
N SER A 17 -22.88 11.86 -47.15
CA SER A 17 -21.90 10.80 -47.42
C SER A 17 -21.33 10.23 -46.10
N PRO A 18 -20.94 8.95 -46.06
CA PRO A 18 -20.51 8.27 -44.83
C PRO A 18 -19.07 8.59 -44.41
N TYR A 19 -18.36 9.47 -45.13
CA TYR A 19 -16.95 9.81 -44.83
C TYR A 19 -16.74 11.23 -44.30
N SER A 20 -17.80 12.03 -44.13
CA SER A 20 -17.69 13.33 -43.45
C SER A 20 -18.04 13.20 -41.97
N SER A 21 -17.06 12.77 -41.17
CA SER A 21 -17.08 12.89 -39.72
C SER A 21 -15.66 12.89 -39.19
N SER A 22 -15.12 14.04 -38.80
CA SER A 22 -14.28 14.18 -37.60
C SER A 22 -13.62 15.56 -37.54
N THR A 23 -14.30 16.53 -36.92
CA THR A 23 -13.63 17.50 -36.03
C THR A 23 -14.67 17.97 -35.01
N GLN A 24 -15.05 17.07 -34.10
CA GLN A 24 -15.74 17.42 -32.87
C GLN A 24 -14.75 17.15 -31.73
N LEU A 25 -13.96 18.16 -31.40
CA LEU A 25 -13.28 18.23 -30.12
C LEU A 25 -14.37 18.27 -29.06
N TYR A 26 -14.55 17.18 -28.31
CA TYR A 26 -15.37 17.18 -27.10
C TYR A 26 -14.65 18.01 -26.02
N PRO A 27 -15.25 19.08 -25.47
CA PRO A 27 -14.97 19.45 -24.09
C PRO A 27 -15.92 18.63 -23.22
N LYS A 28 -15.43 17.49 -22.71
CA LYS A 28 -16.16 16.72 -21.70
C LYS A 28 -16.19 17.55 -20.42
N LYS A 29 -17.30 18.28 -20.20
CA LYS A 29 -17.56 18.99 -18.95
C LYS A 29 -17.60 17.96 -17.82
N ALA A 30 -16.64 18.04 -16.91
CA ALA A 30 -16.73 17.38 -15.62
C ALA A 30 -17.88 18.01 -14.82
N ALA A 31 -18.61 17.19 -14.06
CA ALA A 31 -19.59 17.68 -13.10
C ALA A 31 -18.87 18.55 -12.06
N VAL A 32 -19.13 19.86 -12.12
CA VAL A 32 -18.70 20.83 -11.12
C VAL A 32 -19.54 20.60 -9.86
N TRP A 33 -18.98 19.89 -8.89
CA TRP A 33 -19.46 19.97 -7.52
C TRP A 33 -19.13 21.37 -7.01
N ARG A 34 -20.17 22.20 -6.89
CA ARG A 34 -20.10 23.48 -6.23
C ARG A 34 -19.85 23.22 -4.73
N SER A 35 -18.62 23.44 -4.26
CA SER A 35 -18.38 23.59 -2.82
C SER A 35 -18.86 24.97 -2.43
N LEU A 36 -19.93 25.01 -1.64
CA LEU A 36 -20.39 26.21 -0.95
C LEU A 36 -19.38 26.47 0.17
N GLN A 37 -18.63 27.57 0.08
CA GLN A 37 -17.83 28.06 1.19
C GLN A 37 -18.77 28.46 2.33
N GLY A 38 -18.80 27.61 3.36
CA GLY A 38 -19.34 27.93 4.67
C GLY A 38 -18.16 28.16 5.62
N THR A 39 -17.99 29.42 6.01
CA THR A 39 -17.05 29.84 7.05
C THR A 39 -17.44 29.25 8.41
N GLY A 40 -16.45 28.75 9.15
CA GLY A 40 -16.50 28.58 10.59
C GLY A 40 -16.87 27.19 11.10
N SER A 41 -15.87 26.41 11.53
CA SER A 41 -15.83 25.81 12.86
C SER A 41 -14.52 25.03 13.04
N ALA A 42 -13.77 25.37 14.08
CA ALA A 42 -12.64 24.59 14.56
C ALA A 42 -13.12 23.26 15.16
N ARG A 43 -12.42 22.16 14.88
CA ARG A 43 -11.97 21.16 15.89
C ARG A 43 -11.37 19.90 15.24
N LEU A 44 -10.14 19.62 15.67
CA LEU A 44 -9.70 18.35 16.25
C LEU A 44 -9.83 17.06 15.41
N GLU A 45 -8.68 16.65 14.88
CA GLU A 45 -8.11 15.29 14.89
C GLU A 45 -9.04 14.09 15.20
N SER A 46 -9.12 13.16 14.24
CA SER A 46 -9.33 11.74 14.53
C SER A 46 -8.73 10.89 13.41
N ALA A 47 -7.61 10.23 13.74
CA ALA A 47 -7.06 9.13 12.99
C ALA A 47 -7.99 7.91 13.13
N ALA A 48 -9.05 7.83 12.33
CA ALA A 48 -9.96 6.69 12.33
C ALA A 48 -10.31 6.27 10.90
N VAL A 49 -9.84 5.07 10.55
CA VAL A 49 -10.29 4.21 9.43
C VAL A 49 -10.17 4.83 8.03
N LYS A 50 -8.94 4.94 7.53
CA LYS A 50 -8.69 5.09 6.10
C LYS A 50 -9.00 3.75 5.42
N ASN A 51 -10.00 3.72 4.54
CA ASN A 51 -10.27 2.58 3.67
C ASN A 51 -9.00 2.23 2.87
N PRO A 52 -8.62 0.95 2.72
CA PRO A 52 -7.43 0.53 1.95
C PRO A 52 -7.35 1.17 0.55
N LYS A 53 -8.49 1.42 -0.09
CA LYS A 53 -8.57 2.12 -1.38
C LYS A 53 -8.06 3.57 -1.32
N GLN A 54 -8.33 4.29 -0.23
CA GLN A 54 -7.87 5.67 -0.03
C GLN A 54 -6.39 5.76 0.28
N MET A 55 -5.83 4.75 0.97
CA MET A 55 -4.38 4.65 1.19
C MET A 55 -3.63 4.46 -0.13
N TRP A 56 -4.13 3.58 -1.01
CA TRP A 56 -3.54 3.36 -2.33
C TRP A 56 -3.53 4.61 -3.21
N LEU A 57 -4.64 5.35 -3.24
CA LEU A 57 -4.75 6.61 -3.98
C LEU A 57 -3.81 7.71 -3.44
N GLY A 58 -3.54 7.71 -2.14
CA GLY A 58 -2.58 8.62 -1.51
C GLY A 58 -1.12 8.33 -1.91
N SER A 59 -0.71 7.06 -1.89
CA SER A 59 0.67 6.67 -2.19
C SER A 59 1.07 6.88 -3.66
N LEU A 60 0.12 6.77 -4.61
CA LEU A 60 0.40 7.04 -6.02
C LEU A 60 0.81 8.50 -6.27
N LYS A 61 0.35 9.45 -5.43
CA LYS A 61 0.72 10.86 -5.56
C LYS A 61 2.10 11.20 -4.99
N GLN A 62 2.68 10.33 -4.15
CA GLN A 62 4.00 10.52 -3.53
C GLN A 62 5.11 9.67 -4.17
N GLY A 63 4.77 8.60 -4.89
CA GLY A 63 5.75 7.70 -5.52
C GLY A 63 6.27 8.10 -6.91
N ILE A 64 5.76 9.16 -7.54
CA ILE A 64 6.16 9.55 -8.90
C ILE A 64 7.48 10.34 -8.93
N THR A 65 7.98 10.83 -7.79
CA THR A 65 9.18 11.69 -7.74
C THR A 65 10.47 11.00 -7.31
N SER A 66 10.49 9.67 -7.15
CA SER A 66 11.68 8.94 -6.68
C SER A 66 11.96 7.67 -7.49
N HIS A 67 12.41 7.85 -8.73
CA HIS A 67 13.41 6.98 -9.37
C HIS A 67 13.84 7.61 -10.71
N SER A 68 14.82 8.52 -10.64
CA SER A 68 15.61 8.87 -11.81
C SER A 68 16.47 7.66 -12.18
N LEU A 69 15.97 6.81 -13.06
CA LEU A 69 16.78 5.81 -13.75
C LEU A 69 17.58 6.55 -14.83
N LYS A 70 18.87 6.72 -14.53
CA LYS A 70 19.89 7.16 -15.48
C LYS A 70 19.89 6.18 -16.66
N SER A 71 19.42 6.62 -17.82
CA SER A 71 19.73 5.97 -19.09
C SER A 71 20.88 6.72 -19.75
N ASP A 72 22.03 6.06 -19.85
CA ASP A 72 23.15 6.49 -20.68
C ASP A 72 22.71 6.34 -22.14
N ALA A 73 22.34 7.46 -22.77
CA ALA A 73 22.00 7.50 -24.18
C ALA A 73 23.28 7.74 -24.97
N ASP A 74 23.81 6.65 -25.53
CA ASP A 74 24.80 6.65 -26.60
C ASP A 74 24.40 7.66 -27.69
N MET A 75 25.17 8.74 -27.80
CA MET A 75 24.93 9.86 -28.71
C MET A 75 25.41 9.48 -30.12
N GLY A 76 24.80 8.46 -30.70
CA GLY A 76 24.98 8.06 -32.08
C GLY A 76 24.10 8.87 -33.02
N HIS A 77 24.63 9.99 -33.55
CA HIS A 77 24.18 10.65 -34.79
C HIS A 77 22.67 10.87 -34.96
N MET A 78 22.03 11.61 -34.04
CA MET A 78 20.76 12.28 -34.36
C MET A 78 21.05 13.45 -35.31
N ARG A 79 21.05 13.17 -36.62
CA ARG A 79 21.08 14.22 -37.65
C ARG A 79 19.87 15.13 -37.41
N THR A 80 20.14 16.33 -36.94
CA THR A 80 19.17 17.39 -36.70
C THR A 80 18.54 17.81 -38.03
N HIS A 81 17.49 17.09 -38.45
CA HIS A 81 16.55 17.62 -39.41
C HIS A 81 15.67 18.62 -38.65
N VAL A 82 16.09 19.89 -38.68
CA VAL A 82 15.30 21.02 -38.21
C VAL A 82 13.94 20.95 -38.92
N SER A 83 12.88 20.59 -38.20
CA SER A 83 11.51 20.55 -38.69
C SER A 83 11.13 21.92 -39.21
N SER A 84 11.26 22.08 -40.52
CA SER A 84 10.92 23.30 -41.20
C SER A 84 9.56 23.12 -41.83
N SER A 85 8.70 24.11 -41.64
CA SER A 85 7.32 24.12 -42.13
C SER A 85 7.19 23.91 -43.64
N THR A 86 8.27 24.14 -44.40
CA THR A 86 8.31 23.96 -45.85
C THR A 86 8.98 22.63 -46.18
N PRO A 87 8.27 21.68 -46.84
CA PRO A 87 8.82 20.41 -47.32
C PRO A 87 10.14 20.56 -48.07
N GLU A 88 11.02 19.56 -47.93
CA GLU A 88 12.39 19.57 -48.49
C GLU A 88 12.40 19.88 -50.00
N TYR A 89 11.49 19.28 -50.76
CA TYR A 89 11.33 19.49 -52.21
C TYR A 89 10.90 20.92 -52.58
N LEU A 90 10.08 21.57 -51.75
CA LEU A 90 9.63 22.94 -51.99
C LEU A 90 10.73 23.95 -51.73
N LYS A 91 11.54 23.73 -50.70
CA LYS A 91 12.69 24.61 -50.42
C LYS A 91 13.70 24.62 -51.56
N GLU A 92 13.81 23.51 -52.25
CA GLU A 92 14.71 23.33 -53.36
C GLU A 92 14.20 24.00 -54.64
N ALA A 93 12.91 23.79 -54.96
CA ALA A 93 12.23 24.46 -56.07
C ALA A 93 12.19 25.99 -55.91
N LEU A 94 12.15 26.49 -54.68
CA LEU A 94 12.18 27.93 -54.39
C LEU A 94 13.61 28.50 -54.28
N GLY A 95 14.65 27.67 -54.49
CA GLY A 95 16.05 28.10 -54.37
C GLY A 95 16.48 28.50 -52.95
N MET A 96 15.67 28.15 -51.93
CA MET A 96 15.89 28.49 -50.52
C MET A 96 16.99 27.64 -49.87
N LYS A 97 17.47 26.59 -50.54
CA LYS A 97 18.48 25.66 -50.03
C LYS A 97 19.52 25.35 -51.12
N LYS A 98 20.80 25.24 -50.73
CA LYS A 98 21.88 24.80 -51.62
C LYS A 98 21.91 23.26 -51.72
N PRO A 99 22.19 22.69 -52.92
CA PRO A 99 22.40 21.26 -53.13
C PRO A 99 23.44 20.68 -52.17
N LYS A 100 23.18 19.48 -51.64
CA LYS A 100 24.14 18.76 -50.77
C LYS A 100 25.00 17.75 -51.53
N HIS A 101 24.64 17.41 -52.77
CA HIS A 101 25.36 16.45 -53.62
C HIS A 101 25.94 17.15 -54.85
N SER A 102 26.84 18.12 -54.64
CA SER A 102 27.57 18.71 -55.77
C SER A 102 28.71 17.78 -56.17
N ARG A 103 28.43 16.82 -57.08
CA ARG A 103 29.50 16.14 -57.83
C ARG A 103 30.04 17.18 -58.82
N SER A 104 31.26 17.64 -58.57
CA SER A 104 31.95 18.62 -59.41
C SER A 104 31.94 18.19 -60.88
N SER A 105 31.50 19.07 -61.78
CA SER A 105 32.26 19.48 -62.98
C SER A 105 31.40 20.36 -63.91
N SER A 106 31.96 21.52 -64.26
CA SER A 106 31.69 22.31 -65.47
C SER A 106 30.30 22.91 -65.77
N ASN A 107 29.20 22.58 -65.10
CA ASN A 107 27.91 23.22 -65.39
C ASN A 107 27.26 23.80 -64.13
N GLY A 108 27.01 25.12 -64.13
CA GLY A 108 26.60 25.89 -62.96
C GLY A 108 25.24 25.47 -62.41
N TYR A 109 25.14 25.41 -61.07
CA TYR A 109 23.88 25.24 -60.37
C TYR A 109 22.91 26.40 -60.67
N ILE A 110 21.72 26.08 -61.18
CA ILE A 110 20.64 27.05 -61.43
C ILE A 110 19.70 27.04 -60.23
N PRO A 111 19.62 28.14 -59.45
CA PRO A 111 18.66 28.25 -58.36
C PRO A 111 17.22 28.08 -58.85
N GLY A 112 16.46 27.20 -58.19
CA GLY A 112 15.06 26.92 -58.53
C GLY A 112 14.84 25.69 -59.43
N THR A 113 15.91 25.04 -59.88
CA THR A 113 15.83 23.70 -60.47
C THR A 113 16.09 22.68 -59.36
N PRO A 114 15.16 21.74 -59.09
CA PRO A 114 15.39 20.72 -58.08
C PRO A 114 16.59 19.84 -58.44
N ASP A 115 17.53 19.70 -57.51
CA ASP A 115 18.66 18.77 -57.54
C ASP A 115 18.14 17.38 -57.16
N TYR A 116 17.43 16.77 -58.10
CA TYR A 116 16.98 15.39 -57.96
C TYR A 116 18.20 14.46 -57.82
N LYS A 117 18.08 13.47 -56.93
CA LYS A 117 19.07 12.40 -56.80
C LYS A 117 19.25 11.67 -58.13
N GLU A 118 20.42 11.06 -58.34
CA GLU A 118 20.67 10.20 -59.50
C GLU A 118 19.61 9.09 -59.57
N LYS A 119 19.27 8.60 -60.77
CA LYS A 119 18.15 7.65 -60.91
C LYS A 119 18.41 6.37 -60.11
N GLU A 120 19.66 5.92 -60.08
CA GLU A 120 20.16 4.79 -59.30
C GLU A 120 19.92 4.98 -57.80
N ASP A 121 20.34 6.12 -57.24
CA ASP A 121 20.15 6.45 -55.82
C ASP A 121 18.67 6.49 -55.41
N MET A 122 17.79 6.96 -56.30
CA MET A 122 16.34 6.96 -56.06
C MET A 122 15.77 5.54 -55.98
N TYR A 123 16.26 4.63 -56.83
CA TYR A 123 15.82 3.23 -56.77
C TYR A 123 16.27 2.54 -55.48
N ASP A 124 17.51 2.78 -55.05
CA ASP A 124 18.03 2.22 -53.80
C ASP A 124 17.25 2.73 -52.58
N GLU A 125 16.94 4.03 -52.53
CA GLU A 125 16.10 4.60 -51.47
C GLU A 125 14.68 4.01 -51.48
N ILE A 126 14.07 3.80 -52.65
CA ILE A 126 12.77 3.12 -52.75
C ILE A 126 12.84 1.70 -52.20
N ILE A 127 13.92 0.96 -52.47
CA ILE A 127 14.13 -0.40 -51.97
C ILE A 127 14.31 -0.38 -50.44
N GLU A 128 15.11 0.54 -49.91
CA GLU A 128 15.30 0.72 -48.47
C GLU A 128 14.00 1.10 -47.76
N LEU A 129 13.25 2.07 -48.30
CA LEU A 129 11.95 2.47 -47.76
C LEU A 129 10.96 1.30 -47.76
N LYS A 130 10.92 0.48 -48.81
CA LYS A 130 10.09 -0.74 -48.84
C LYS A 130 10.49 -1.71 -47.74
N LYS A 131 11.80 -1.93 -47.53
CA LYS A 131 12.30 -2.78 -46.43
C LYS A 131 11.91 -2.22 -45.07
N THR A 132 12.06 -0.91 -44.85
CA THR A 132 11.67 -0.25 -43.58
C THR A 132 10.17 -0.33 -43.33
N ILE A 133 9.33 -0.12 -44.35
CA ILE A 133 7.86 -0.27 -44.24
C ILE A 133 7.51 -1.71 -43.85
N GLN A 134 8.14 -2.71 -44.48
CA GLN A 134 7.90 -4.11 -44.16
C GLN A 134 8.35 -4.45 -42.73
N ALA A 135 9.53 -3.97 -42.32
CA ALA A 135 10.04 -4.14 -40.96
C ALA A 135 9.08 -3.51 -39.93
N GLN A 136 8.65 -2.26 -40.15
CA GLN A 136 7.69 -1.58 -39.28
C GLN A 136 6.34 -2.30 -39.22
N LYS A 137 5.86 -2.89 -40.31
CA LYS A 137 4.64 -3.69 -40.32
C LYS A 137 4.78 -4.94 -39.44
N SER A 138 5.89 -5.67 -39.60
CA SER A 138 6.17 -6.86 -38.77
C SER A 138 6.31 -6.51 -37.27
N GLU A 139 6.93 -5.36 -36.97
CA GLU A 139 7.05 -4.85 -35.61
C GLU A 139 5.70 -4.42 -35.03
N GLY A 140 4.82 -3.82 -35.84
CA GLY A 140 3.44 -3.51 -35.47
C GLY A 140 2.63 -4.76 -35.10
N ASP A 141 2.77 -5.84 -35.86
CA ASP A 141 2.10 -7.12 -35.56
C ASP A 141 2.64 -7.76 -34.27
N ARG A 142 3.95 -7.65 -34.02
CA ARG A 142 4.59 -8.08 -32.76
C ARG A 142 4.05 -7.29 -31.56
N MET A 143 4.00 -5.97 -31.68
CA MET A 143 3.50 -5.06 -30.64
C MET A 143 2.02 -5.30 -30.34
N LYS A 144 1.18 -5.46 -31.38
CA LYS A 144 -0.25 -5.81 -31.22
C LYS A 144 -0.42 -7.09 -30.41
N THR A 145 0.37 -8.11 -30.69
CA THR A 145 0.31 -9.39 -29.96
C THR A 145 0.76 -9.22 -28.50
N LYS A 146 1.84 -8.48 -28.24
CA LYS A 146 2.31 -8.20 -26.86
C LYS A 146 1.24 -7.45 -26.05
N LEU A 147 0.60 -6.46 -26.67
CA LEU A 147 -0.45 -5.65 -26.06
C LEU A 147 -1.64 -6.52 -25.64
N ARG A 148 -2.13 -7.39 -26.54
CA ARG A 148 -3.22 -8.33 -26.24
C ARG A 148 -2.91 -9.22 -25.02
N ARG A 149 -1.69 -9.78 -24.94
CA ARG A 149 -1.30 -10.65 -23.80
C ARG A 149 -1.28 -9.88 -22.48
N LEU A 150 -0.75 -8.65 -22.48
CA LEU A 150 -0.70 -7.82 -21.29
C LEU A 150 -2.10 -7.41 -20.84
N GLU A 151 -3.01 -7.11 -21.76
CA GLU A 151 -4.42 -6.82 -21.44
C GLU A 151 -5.12 -8.02 -20.79
N GLU A 152 -4.89 -9.24 -21.30
CA GLU A 152 -5.45 -10.47 -20.72
C GLU A 152 -4.91 -10.72 -19.30
N GLU A 153 -3.61 -10.53 -19.05
CA GLU A 153 -3.03 -10.64 -17.71
C GLU A 153 -3.56 -9.56 -16.76
N ASN A 154 -3.67 -8.32 -17.24
CA ASN A 154 -4.21 -7.22 -16.45
C ASN A 154 -5.67 -7.47 -16.06
N ASN A 155 -6.48 -7.99 -16.99
CA ASN A 155 -7.86 -8.39 -16.71
C ASN A 155 -7.93 -9.51 -15.65
N LYS A 156 -6.99 -10.47 -15.65
CA LYS A 156 -6.91 -11.50 -14.60
C LYS A 156 -6.58 -10.89 -13.24
N LYS A 157 -5.59 -10.00 -13.17
CA LYS A 157 -5.23 -9.29 -11.92
C LYS A 157 -6.37 -8.40 -11.42
N ASN A 158 -7.07 -7.72 -12.31
CA ASN A 158 -8.22 -6.89 -11.94
C ASN A 158 -9.35 -7.74 -11.31
N LYS A 159 -9.63 -8.92 -11.86
CA LYS A 159 -10.58 -9.87 -11.26
C LYS A 159 -10.14 -10.37 -9.88
N GLN A 160 -8.84 -10.64 -9.70
CA GLN A 160 -8.31 -11.02 -8.38
C GLN A 160 -8.47 -9.88 -7.36
N ILE A 161 -8.21 -8.64 -7.78
CA ILE A 161 -8.42 -7.46 -6.95
C ILE A 161 -9.89 -7.34 -6.56
N GLU A 162 -10.82 -7.49 -7.50
CA GLU A 162 -12.26 -7.48 -7.21
C GLU A 162 -12.66 -8.56 -6.19
N GLN A 163 -12.15 -9.78 -6.33
CA GLN A 163 -12.41 -10.88 -5.38
C GLN A 163 -11.87 -10.61 -3.97
N LEU A 164 -10.72 -9.94 -3.85
CA LEU A 164 -10.15 -9.56 -2.56
C LEU A 164 -10.89 -8.39 -1.92
N LEU A 165 -11.48 -7.52 -2.75
CA LEU A 165 -12.25 -6.37 -2.31
C LEU A 165 -13.71 -6.70 -2.02
N ASP A 166 -14.16 -7.94 -2.30
CA ASP A 166 -15.50 -8.40 -2.02
C ASP A 166 -15.75 -8.46 -0.49
N PRO A 167 -16.65 -7.61 0.04
CA PRO A 167 -16.94 -7.58 1.48
C PRO A 167 -17.50 -8.91 2.01
N SER A 168 -18.17 -9.70 1.17
CA SER A 168 -18.76 -10.99 1.59
C SER A 168 -17.66 -12.00 1.97
N ARG A 169 -16.58 -12.06 1.19
CA ARG A 169 -15.42 -12.92 1.43
C ARG A 169 -14.63 -12.50 2.67
N GLY A 170 -14.53 -11.19 2.93
CA GLY A 170 -13.95 -10.66 4.16
C GLY A 170 -14.79 -11.00 5.40
N SER A 171 -16.12 -11.00 5.27
CA SER A 171 -17.05 -11.33 6.36
C SER A 171 -16.95 -12.79 6.82
N GLU A 172 -16.75 -13.74 5.91
CA GLU A 172 -16.57 -15.15 6.27
C GLU A 172 -15.24 -15.40 7.01
N LEU A 173 -14.17 -14.74 6.56
CA LEU A 173 -12.87 -14.79 7.23
C LEU A 173 -12.94 -14.15 8.63
N ALA A 174 -13.64 -13.03 8.77
CA ALA A 174 -13.85 -12.39 10.07
C ALA A 174 -14.67 -13.27 11.02
N ARG A 175 -15.73 -13.93 10.51
CA ARG A 175 -16.58 -14.82 11.30
C ARG A 175 -15.82 -16.03 11.84
N THR A 176 -15.03 -16.70 11.00
CA THR A 176 -14.21 -17.86 11.41
C THR A 176 -13.14 -17.50 12.44
N LEU A 177 -12.49 -16.34 12.29
CA LEU A 177 -11.56 -15.80 13.28
C LEU A 177 -12.25 -15.48 14.61
N SER A 178 -13.43 -14.87 14.57
CA SER A 178 -14.22 -14.54 15.76
C SER A 178 -14.66 -15.78 16.53
N GLU A 179 -15.09 -16.82 15.82
CA GLU A 179 -15.53 -18.08 16.41
C GLU A 179 -14.38 -18.78 17.15
N LYS A 180 -13.20 -18.86 16.52
CA LYS A 180 -11.99 -19.39 17.17
C LYS A 180 -11.57 -18.57 18.39
N ALA A 181 -11.57 -17.23 18.28
CA ALA A 181 -11.20 -16.35 19.39
C ALA A 181 -12.15 -16.48 20.59
N THR A 182 -13.42 -16.81 20.36
CA THR A 182 -14.40 -17.02 21.42
C THR A 182 -14.09 -18.30 22.19
N ASP A 183 -13.83 -19.41 21.49
CA ASP A 183 -13.47 -20.70 22.10
C ASP A 183 -12.16 -20.61 22.91
N ASP A 184 -11.13 -20.00 22.32
CA ASP A 184 -9.85 -19.70 23.00
C ASP A 184 -10.08 -18.83 24.25
N GLY A 185 -11.02 -17.87 24.18
CA GLY A 185 -11.38 -16.99 25.29
C GLY A 185 -11.98 -17.72 26.49
N TRP A 186 -12.83 -18.73 26.27
CA TRP A 186 -13.41 -19.55 27.34
C TRP A 186 -12.35 -20.38 28.06
N VAL A 187 -11.44 -21.00 27.31
CA VAL A 187 -10.32 -21.78 27.87
C VAL A 187 -9.41 -20.88 28.72
N VAL A 188 -9.04 -19.70 28.19
CA VAL A 188 -8.21 -18.73 28.92
C VAL A 188 -8.89 -18.27 30.21
N ASN A 189 -10.20 -17.99 30.18
CA ASN A 189 -10.93 -17.58 31.37
C ASN A 189 -11.02 -18.70 32.42
N GLY A 190 -11.24 -19.95 31.98
CA GLY A 190 -11.21 -21.12 32.86
C GLY A 190 -9.86 -21.32 33.55
N LEU A 191 -8.77 -21.16 32.80
CA LEU A 191 -7.41 -21.22 33.34
C LEU A 191 -7.14 -20.10 34.35
N LYS A 192 -7.55 -18.85 34.06
CA LYS A 192 -7.43 -17.72 35.00
C LYS A 192 -8.15 -18.00 36.32
N GLN A 193 -9.37 -18.52 36.28
CA GLN A 193 -10.13 -18.89 37.49
C GLN A 193 -9.46 -20.00 38.27
N LYS A 194 -8.87 -20.99 37.59
CA LYS A 194 -8.14 -22.08 38.24
C LYS A 194 -6.86 -21.59 38.92
N ILE A 195 -6.10 -20.70 38.27
CA ILE A 195 -4.90 -20.08 38.84
C ILE A 195 -5.26 -19.31 40.11
N LEU A 196 -6.29 -18.44 40.05
CA LEU A 196 -6.73 -17.65 41.21
C LEU A 196 -7.09 -18.53 42.42
N LYS A 197 -7.79 -19.64 42.19
CA LYS A 197 -8.13 -20.60 43.25
C LYS A 197 -6.89 -21.28 43.83
N LEU A 198 -5.94 -21.66 42.99
CA LEU A 198 -4.69 -22.29 43.44
C LEU A 198 -3.81 -21.30 44.24
N GLU A 199 -3.73 -20.05 43.80
CA GLU A 199 -3.02 -18.98 44.52
C GLU A 199 -3.62 -18.77 45.92
N GLN A 200 -4.96 -18.70 46.02
CA GLN A 200 -5.65 -18.57 47.30
C GLN A 200 -5.37 -19.77 48.22
N GLN A 201 -5.39 -21.01 47.70
CA GLN A 201 -5.04 -22.19 48.47
C GLN A 201 -3.59 -22.20 48.96
N CYS A 202 -2.65 -21.72 48.15
CA CYS A 202 -1.25 -21.62 48.56
C CYS A 202 -1.11 -20.64 49.71
N LYS A 203 -1.74 -19.47 49.61
CA LYS A 203 -1.75 -18.45 50.67
C LYS A 203 -2.35 -18.97 51.98
N GLU A 204 -3.44 -19.73 51.93
CA GLU A 204 -4.06 -20.34 53.12
C GLU A 204 -3.16 -21.40 53.76
N LYS A 205 -2.48 -22.22 52.95
CA LYS A 205 -1.52 -23.22 53.45
C LYS A 205 -0.30 -22.54 54.10
N ASP A 206 0.23 -21.49 53.49
CA ASP A 206 1.33 -20.71 54.07
C ASP A 206 0.93 -20.07 55.40
N ASN A 207 -0.27 -19.50 55.49
CA ASN A 207 -0.80 -18.97 56.75
C ASN A 207 -0.92 -20.06 57.84
N THR A 208 -1.36 -21.26 57.45
CA THR A 208 -1.45 -22.41 58.37
C THR A 208 -0.09 -22.85 58.86
N ILE A 209 0.91 -22.93 57.97
CA ILE A 209 2.29 -23.25 58.32
C ILE A 209 2.85 -22.22 59.31
N ASN A 210 2.67 -20.93 59.02
CA ASN A 210 3.13 -19.85 59.89
C ASN A 210 2.49 -19.94 61.29
N LYS A 211 1.19 -20.25 61.35
CA LYS A 211 0.49 -20.46 62.63
C LYS A 211 1.08 -21.64 63.41
N ILE A 212 1.23 -22.80 62.77
CA ILE A 212 1.80 -24.01 63.42
C ILE A 212 3.23 -23.73 63.91
N GLN A 213 4.03 -23.01 63.14
CA GLN A 213 5.38 -22.63 63.57
C GLN A 213 5.37 -21.70 64.79
N ALA A 214 4.44 -20.75 64.84
CA ALA A 214 4.28 -19.87 66.00
C ALA A 214 3.83 -20.67 67.23
N ASP A 215 2.80 -21.52 67.09
CA ASP A 215 2.26 -22.35 68.16
C ASP A 215 3.34 -23.30 68.72
N LYS A 216 4.16 -23.90 67.85
CA LYS A 216 5.28 -24.75 68.28
C LYS A 216 6.28 -23.99 69.16
N LYS A 217 6.64 -22.75 68.80
CA LYS A 217 7.56 -21.93 69.59
C LYS A 217 6.94 -21.57 70.93
N THR A 218 5.68 -21.15 70.93
CA THR A 218 4.95 -20.80 72.16
C THR A 218 4.81 -22.00 73.10
N ASN A 219 4.44 -23.18 72.58
CA ASN A 219 4.29 -24.39 73.39
C ASN A 219 5.63 -24.83 74.02
N SER A 220 6.74 -24.76 73.27
CA SER A 220 8.06 -25.06 73.81
C SER A 220 8.49 -24.13 74.95
N LEU A 221 8.14 -22.84 74.87
CA LEU A 221 8.40 -21.88 75.95
C LEU A 221 7.52 -22.17 77.18
N GLU A 222 6.26 -22.52 76.96
CA GLU A 222 5.32 -22.83 78.03
C GLU A 222 5.69 -24.12 78.76
N GLU A 223 6.08 -25.19 78.05
CA GLU A 223 6.60 -26.43 78.65
C GLU A 223 7.83 -26.15 79.52
N MET A 224 8.75 -25.29 79.07
CA MET A 224 9.93 -24.89 79.86
C MET A 224 9.55 -24.07 81.09
N ARG A 225 8.55 -23.18 80.98
CA ARG A 225 8.01 -22.40 82.11
C ARG A 225 7.42 -23.31 83.19
N ILE A 226 6.59 -24.28 82.79
CA ILE A 226 5.97 -25.25 83.71
C ILE A 226 7.04 -26.10 84.40
N ALA A 227 8.04 -26.59 83.65
CA ALA A 227 9.13 -27.37 84.22
C ALA A 227 9.93 -26.57 85.25
N MET A 228 10.24 -25.30 84.95
CA MET A 228 10.94 -24.41 85.87
C MET A 228 10.16 -24.18 87.17
N GLU A 229 8.86 -23.91 87.08
CA GLU A 229 7.99 -23.74 88.26
C GLU A 229 7.98 -25.01 89.11
N THR A 230 7.80 -26.17 88.47
CA THR A 230 7.78 -27.47 89.15
C THR A 230 9.09 -27.75 89.90
N TYR A 231 10.24 -27.48 89.27
CA TYR A 231 11.53 -27.65 89.94
C TYR A 231 11.73 -26.66 91.09
N TYR A 232 11.25 -25.43 90.96
CA TYR A 232 11.35 -24.43 92.01
C TYR A 232 10.52 -24.81 93.25
N GLU A 233 9.28 -25.25 93.04
CA GLU A 233 8.42 -25.75 94.12
C GLU A 233 9.06 -26.95 94.84
N GLU A 234 9.63 -27.90 94.08
CA GLU A 234 10.29 -29.08 94.66
C GLU A 234 11.56 -28.71 95.44
N VAL A 235 12.39 -27.80 94.92
CA VAL A 235 13.54 -27.27 95.65
C VAL A 235 13.10 -26.61 96.95
N HIS A 236 12.04 -25.81 96.94
CA HIS A 236 11.53 -25.16 98.15
C HIS A 236 11.00 -26.18 99.16
N ARG A 237 10.26 -27.20 98.70
CA ARG A 237 9.78 -28.31 99.53
C ARG A 237 10.94 -29.07 100.20
N LEU A 238 12.00 -29.36 99.44
CA LEU A 238 13.21 -30.03 99.93
C LEU A 238 13.97 -29.17 100.95
N GLN A 239 14.09 -27.86 100.72
CA GLN A 239 14.69 -26.93 101.68
C GLN A 239 13.95 -26.91 103.02
N LEU A 240 12.60 -26.89 102.99
CA LEU A 240 11.78 -26.93 104.19
C LEU A 240 12.00 -28.22 105.00
N LEU A 241 12.07 -29.37 104.32
CA LEU A 241 12.37 -30.66 104.94
C LEU A 241 13.78 -30.70 105.53
N LEU A 242 14.77 -30.15 104.82
CA LEU A 242 16.15 -30.05 105.32
C LEU A 242 16.20 -29.24 106.61
N ALA A 243 15.61 -28.03 106.62
CA ALA A 243 15.54 -27.18 107.81
C ALA A 243 14.83 -27.86 108.99
N LYS A 244 13.75 -28.59 108.73
CA LYS A 244 13.07 -29.39 109.75
C LYS A 244 13.96 -30.52 110.28
N SER A 245 14.72 -31.19 109.42
CA SER A 245 15.64 -32.27 109.84
C SER A 245 16.82 -31.74 110.66
N GLU A 246 17.34 -30.56 110.33
CA GLU A 246 18.44 -29.91 111.07
C GLU A 246 18.00 -29.45 112.46
N THR A 247 16.80 -28.87 112.58
CA THR A 247 16.24 -28.48 113.88
C THR A 247 15.97 -29.68 114.77
N MET A 248 15.52 -30.81 114.20
CA MET A 248 15.38 -32.07 114.92
C MET A 248 16.74 -32.60 115.39
N ARG A 249 17.77 -32.60 114.53
CA ARG A 249 19.12 -33.07 114.87
C ARG A 249 19.77 -32.27 116.01
N LYS A 250 19.51 -30.96 116.10
CA LYS A 250 20.03 -30.09 117.17
C LYS A 250 19.31 -30.24 118.52
N LYS A 251 18.17 -30.94 118.57
CA LYS A 251 17.39 -31.19 119.80
C LYS A 251 17.75 -32.52 120.48
N TYR A 252 18.58 -33.34 119.85
CA TYR A 252 19.21 -34.53 120.41
C TYR A 252 20.70 -34.26 120.60
#